data_AF-A0A7C8ZKH0-F1
#
_entry.id   AF-A0A7C8ZKH0-F1
#
_cell.length_a   1.000
_cell.length_b   1.000
_cell.length_c   1.000
_cell.angle_alpha   90.00
_cell.angle_beta   90.00
_cell.angle_gamma   90.00
#
_symmetry.space_group_name_H-M   'P 1'
#
loop_
_entity.id
_entity.type
_entity.pdbx_description
1 polymer ?
#
loop_
_entity_poly.entity_id
_entity_poly.type
_entity_poly.pdbx_seq_one_letter_code
_entity_poly.pdbx_strand_id
1 'polypeptide(L)'
;DIDCSLGLPRRREDIEGCIDDNDDQHDGGGKHQISLSGLLNFLDGLWSCCGDERIIIITTNHKDKLEPALLRPGRMDMHIHMSYLTMPGFRVLAANYLDIANDEHPLLFKEVESLIGTVNVIAAEVAELMLRSKDAETTLQEIIKLLKKGEIRRNEDKNG
;
A
#
# COMPACT_ATOMS: atom_id res chain seq x y z
N ASP A 1 -0.41 -5.54 -7.40
CA ASP A 1 -0.44 -5.97 -6.00
C ASP A 1 -0.28 -7.47 -5.93
N ILE A 2 0.84 -7.93 -5.37
CA ILE A 2 1.15 -9.36 -5.27
C ILE A 2 0.67 -9.99 -3.96
N ASP A 3 0.18 -9.18 -3.01
CA ASP A 3 -0.36 -9.68 -1.74
C ASP A 3 -1.83 -10.13 -1.89
N CYS A 4 -2.57 -9.55 -2.85
CA CYS A 4 -3.97 -9.91 -3.09
C CYS A 4 -4.19 -11.38 -3.51
N SER A 5 -3.22 -11.98 -4.20
CA SER A 5 -3.33 -13.35 -4.74
C SER A 5 -3.21 -14.44 -3.68
N LEU A 6 -2.76 -14.09 -2.47
CA LEU A 6 -2.58 -15.05 -1.37
C LEU A 6 -3.90 -15.43 -0.68
N GLY A 7 -5.06 -14.86 -1.10
CA GLY A 7 -6.33 -15.02 -0.38
C GLY A 7 -7.65 -14.87 -1.15
N LEU A 8 -7.75 -15.17 -2.45
CA LEU A 8 -9.03 -15.08 -3.19
C LEU A 8 -9.68 -16.45 -3.47
N PRO A 9 -10.95 -16.70 -3.08
CA PRO A 9 -11.74 -17.78 -3.65
C PRO A 9 -12.14 -17.42 -5.10
N ARG A 10 -11.80 -18.30 -6.06
CA ARG A 10 -12.11 -18.14 -7.49
C ARG A 10 -13.63 -17.99 -7.72
N ARG A 11 -14.03 -16.91 -8.39
CA ARG A 11 -15.25 -16.88 -9.21
C ARG A 11 -14.94 -17.68 -10.49
N ARG A 12 -15.70 -18.76 -10.73
CA ARG A 12 -15.57 -19.62 -11.92
C ARG A 12 -15.81 -18.80 -13.18
N GLU A 13 -14.93 -18.94 -14.16
CA GLU A 13 -15.25 -18.93 -15.59
C GLU A 13 -14.02 -19.43 -16.38
N ASP A 14 -14.31 -20.22 -17.41
CA ASP A 14 -13.45 -21.24 -18.00
C ASP A 14 -12.49 -20.68 -19.05
N ILE A 15 -11.20 -21.04 -18.98
CA ILE A 15 -10.30 -21.04 -20.14
C ILE A 15 -9.37 -22.26 -20.02
N GLU A 16 -9.60 -23.24 -20.89
CA GLU A 16 -8.75 -24.40 -21.11
C GLU A 16 -7.42 -24.00 -21.79
N GLY A 17 -6.29 -24.52 -21.32
CA GLY A 17 -4.98 -24.36 -21.97
C GLY A 17 -3.84 -24.96 -21.14
N CYS A 18 -3.22 -26.00 -21.70
CA CYS A 18 -2.39 -27.03 -21.06
C CYS A 18 -1.00 -26.57 -20.58
N ILE A 19 -0.53 -27.05 -19.42
CA ILE A 19 0.85 -27.55 -19.21
C ILE A 19 0.77 -28.74 -18.22
N ASP A 20 1.36 -29.85 -18.65
CA ASP A 20 1.44 -31.15 -17.99
C ASP A 20 2.75 -31.20 -17.20
N ASP A 21 2.69 -31.43 -15.88
CA ASP A 21 3.82 -31.94 -15.10
C ASP A 21 3.24 -32.78 -13.95
N ASN A 22 3.57 -34.07 -14.02
CA ASN A 22 3.16 -35.10 -13.06
C ASN A 22 3.96 -34.92 -11.76
N ASP A 23 3.28 -34.75 -10.62
CA ASP A 23 3.71 -35.39 -9.38
C ASP A 23 2.56 -35.58 -8.38
N ASP A 24 2.40 -36.84 -8.01
CA ASP A 24 1.66 -37.50 -6.92
C ASP A 24 0.35 -36.96 -6.32
N GLN A 25 -0.62 -37.86 -6.34
CA GLN A 25 -1.93 -37.77 -5.72
C GLN A 25 -1.83 -37.79 -4.18
N HIS A 26 -2.33 -36.72 -3.54
CA HIS A 26 -3.06 -36.85 -2.28
C HIS A 26 -4.29 -35.93 -2.28
N ASP A 27 -5.36 -36.53 -1.77
CA ASP A 27 -6.77 -36.15 -1.68
C ASP A 27 -7.06 -34.73 -1.12
N GLY A 28 -8.11 -34.08 -1.64
CA GLY A 28 -8.78 -32.93 -1.01
C GLY A 28 -8.58 -31.54 -1.65
N GLY A 29 -9.36 -31.23 -2.69
CA GLY A 29 -9.76 -29.84 -3.01
C GLY A 29 -8.64 -28.82 -3.18
N GLY A 30 -7.73 -29.05 -4.12
CA GLY A 30 -6.60 -28.18 -4.44
C GLY A 30 -7.01 -26.76 -4.79
N LYS A 31 -6.95 -25.87 -3.80
CA LYS A 31 -6.87 -24.42 -4.01
C LYS A 31 -5.61 -24.19 -4.84
N HIS A 32 -5.75 -23.80 -6.10
CA HIS A 32 -4.62 -23.36 -6.93
C HIS A 32 -4.12 -22.01 -6.38
N GLN A 33 -3.46 -22.04 -5.22
CA GLN A 33 -2.68 -20.93 -4.71
C GLN A 33 -1.50 -20.78 -5.66
N ILE A 34 -1.48 -19.69 -6.40
CA ILE A 34 -0.29 -19.29 -7.14
C ILE A 34 0.78 -19.05 -6.09
N SER A 35 1.85 -19.85 -6.12
CA SER A 35 2.99 -19.60 -5.25
C SER A 35 3.65 -18.29 -5.69
N LEU A 36 4.16 -17.53 -4.73
CA LEU A 36 4.93 -16.32 -5.04
C LEU A 36 6.07 -16.66 -6.01
N SER A 37 6.78 -17.76 -5.79
CA SER A 37 7.81 -18.28 -6.70
C SER A 37 7.30 -18.57 -8.11
N GLY A 38 6.10 -19.13 -8.27
CA GLY A 38 5.49 -19.38 -9.59
C GLY A 38 5.15 -18.09 -10.34
N LEU A 39 4.60 -17.09 -9.65
CA LEU A 39 4.34 -15.77 -10.23
C LEU A 39 5.64 -15.09 -10.70
N LEU A 40 6.71 -15.25 -9.93
CA LEU A 40 8.00 -14.62 -10.23
C LEU A 40 8.73 -15.28 -11.39
N ASN A 41 8.68 -16.61 -11.51
CA ASN A 41 9.21 -17.32 -12.67
C ASN A 41 8.49 -16.91 -13.96
N PHE A 42 7.19 -16.65 -13.88
CA PHE A 42 6.43 -16.09 -14.99
C PHE A 42 6.89 -14.67 -15.36
N LEU A 43 7.14 -13.81 -14.37
CA LEU A 43 7.70 -12.46 -14.59
C LEU A 43 9.11 -12.51 -15.20
N ASP A 44 9.95 -13.49 -14.82
CA ASP A 44 11.27 -13.73 -15.43
C ASP A 44 11.17 -14.01 -16.94
N GLY A 45 10.13 -14.72 -17.37
CA GLY A 45 9.82 -14.93 -18.79
C GLY A 45 9.45 -13.62 -19.50
N LEU A 46 8.68 -12.76 -18.84
CA LEU A 46 8.28 -11.45 -19.37
C LEU A 46 9.44 -10.44 -19.45
N TRP A 47 10.39 -10.49 -18.51
CA TRP A 47 11.63 -9.69 -18.57
C TRP A 47 12.53 -10.09 -19.74
N SER A 48 12.43 -11.34 -20.21
CA SER A 48 13.27 -11.91 -21.26
C SER A 48 12.69 -11.75 -22.68
N CYS A 49 11.47 -11.21 -22.82
CA CYS A 49 10.85 -10.99 -24.13
C CYS A 49 11.54 -9.83 -24.87
N CYS A 50 12.45 -10.16 -25.80
CA CYS A 50 13.04 -9.22 -26.74
C CYS A 50 11.94 -8.62 -27.64
N GLY A 51 11.53 -7.38 -27.38
CA GLY A 51 10.52 -6.72 -28.21
C GLY A 51 10.29 -5.25 -27.94
N ASP A 52 10.08 -4.82 -26.69
CA ASP A 52 9.70 -3.43 -26.37
C ASP A 52 10.21 -3.02 -24.98
N GLU A 53 10.44 -1.72 -24.79
CA GLU A 53 10.71 -1.12 -23.48
C GLU A 53 9.47 -1.25 -22.58
N ARG A 54 9.57 -1.97 -21.44
CA ARG A 54 8.44 -2.21 -20.51
C ARG A 54 8.79 -1.75 -19.10
N ILE A 55 7.86 -1.03 -18.46
CA ILE A 55 7.93 -0.70 -17.03
C ILE A 55 6.95 -1.60 -16.28
N ILE A 56 7.45 -2.36 -15.31
CA ILE A 56 6.63 -3.24 -14.46
C ILE A 56 6.59 -2.66 -13.06
N ILE A 57 5.39 -2.35 -12.57
CA ILE A 57 5.17 -1.84 -11.22
C ILE A 57 4.58 -2.95 -10.36
N ILE A 58 5.26 -3.24 -9.24
CA ILE A 58 4.85 -4.25 -8.26
C ILE A 58 4.66 -3.56 -6.92
N THR A 59 3.57 -3.90 -6.22
CA THR A 59 3.25 -3.39 -4.88
C THR A 59 3.14 -4.57 -3.91
N THR A 60 3.73 -4.44 -2.73
CA THR A 60 3.64 -5.40 -1.62
C THR A 60 3.84 -4.68 -0.29
N ASN A 61 3.17 -5.18 0.75
CA ASN A 61 3.36 -4.83 2.15
C ASN A 61 4.43 -5.72 2.82
N HIS A 62 4.90 -6.77 2.14
CA HIS A 62 5.77 -7.82 2.68
C HIS A 62 7.05 -8.00 1.84
N LYS A 63 7.82 -6.91 1.67
CA LYS A 63 9.09 -6.93 0.94
C LYS A 63 10.09 -7.96 1.51
N ASP A 64 10.03 -8.22 2.80
CA ASP A 64 10.86 -9.20 3.52
C ASP A 64 10.55 -10.66 3.15
N LYS A 65 9.36 -10.94 2.62
CA LYS A 65 8.96 -12.27 2.14
C LYS A 65 9.36 -12.54 0.69
N LEU A 66 9.91 -11.54 0.00
CA LEU A 66 10.39 -11.70 -1.37
C LEU A 66 11.75 -12.39 -1.39
N GLU A 67 11.95 -13.25 -2.39
CA GLU A 67 13.25 -13.87 -2.61
C GLU A 67 14.30 -12.80 -2.95
N PRO A 68 15.48 -12.78 -2.28
CA PRO A 68 16.51 -11.78 -2.53
C PRO A 68 16.99 -11.70 -3.99
N ALA A 69 16.89 -12.80 -4.74
CA ALA A 69 17.28 -12.87 -6.14
C ALA A 69 16.48 -11.92 -7.06
N LEU A 70 15.25 -11.56 -6.64
CA LEU A 70 14.34 -10.68 -7.37
C LEU A 70 14.67 -9.20 -7.20
N LEU A 71 15.21 -8.85 -6.04
CA LEU A 71 15.58 -7.47 -5.66
C LEU A 71 16.89 -7.03 -6.31
N ARG A 72 17.43 -7.82 -7.24
CA ARG A 72 18.67 -7.54 -7.95
C ARG A 72 18.43 -6.62 -9.15
N PRO A 73 19.42 -5.79 -9.53
CA PRO A 73 19.36 -4.98 -10.74
C PRO A 73 19.02 -5.82 -11.99
N GLY A 74 18.19 -5.27 -12.88
CA GLY A 74 17.66 -5.96 -14.07
C GLY A 74 16.36 -6.75 -13.83
N ARG A 75 15.90 -6.83 -12.57
CA ARG A 75 14.60 -7.41 -12.19
C ARG A 75 13.75 -6.36 -11.49
N MET A 76 13.79 -6.31 -10.15
CA MET A 76 13.26 -5.21 -9.35
C MET A 76 14.42 -4.31 -8.96
N ASP A 77 14.73 -3.35 -9.83
CA ASP A 77 15.87 -2.45 -9.70
C ASP A 77 15.53 -1.16 -8.93
N MET A 78 14.29 -0.69 -9.02
CA MET A 78 13.78 0.49 -8.31
C MET A 78 12.86 0.11 -7.14
N HIS A 79 13.24 0.53 -5.93
CA HIS A 79 12.47 0.26 -4.72
C HIS A 79 12.01 1.57 -4.06
N ILE A 80 10.68 1.76 -3.99
CA ILE A 80 10.07 2.92 -3.33
C ILE A 80 9.35 2.44 -2.08
N HIS A 81 9.74 2.96 -0.92
CA HIS A 81 9.05 2.69 0.34
C HIS A 81 7.96 3.75 0.58
N MET A 82 6.71 3.30 0.61
CA MET A 82 5.55 4.15 0.91
C MET A 82 5.28 4.11 2.43
N SER A 83 5.85 5.07 3.15
CA SER A 83 5.71 5.18 4.62
C SER A 83 4.41 5.85 5.06
N TYR A 84 4.22 5.96 6.37
CA TYR A 84 3.16 6.77 6.97
C TYR A 84 3.25 8.25 6.55
N LEU A 85 2.12 8.95 6.67
CA LEU A 85 2.01 10.36 6.31
C LEU A 85 2.96 11.20 7.15
N THR A 86 3.65 12.12 6.49
CA THR A 86 4.51 13.13 7.10
C THR A 86 3.94 14.52 6.87
N MET A 87 4.42 15.53 7.59
CA MET A 87 3.92 16.90 7.41
C MET A 87 4.11 17.47 6.00
N PRO A 88 5.23 17.24 5.29
CA PRO A 88 5.32 17.62 3.90
C PRO A 88 4.25 16.95 3.03
N GLY A 89 3.98 15.65 3.24
CA GLY A 89 2.92 14.93 2.53
C GLY A 89 1.53 15.47 2.87
N PHE A 90 1.27 15.79 4.14
CA PHE A 90 0.02 16.40 4.60
C PHE A 90 -0.23 17.74 3.91
N ARG A 91 0.78 18.61 3.80
CA ARG A 91 0.69 19.90 3.11
C ARG A 91 0.29 19.73 1.64
N VAL A 92 0.84 18.72 0.97
CA VAL A 92 0.46 18.39 -0.42
C VAL A 92 -1.00 17.93 -0.50
N LEU A 93 -1.46 17.09 0.43
CA LEU A 93 -2.87 16.68 0.49
C LEU A 93 -3.79 17.88 0.74
N ALA A 94 -3.46 18.72 1.73
CA ALA A 94 -4.25 19.89 2.08
C ALA A 94 -4.37 20.87 0.91
N ALA A 95 -3.27 21.18 0.23
CA ALA A 95 -3.27 22.03 -0.96
C ALA A 95 -4.12 21.42 -2.09
N ASN A 96 -4.00 20.11 -2.33
CA ASN A 96 -4.71 19.46 -3.44
C ASN A 96 -6.21 19.26 -3.21
N TYR A 97 -6.61 18.95 -1.98
CA TYR A 97 -8.00 18.56 -1.67
C TYR A 97 -8.83 19.67 -1.03
N LEU A 98 -8.19 20.59 -0.29
CA LEU A 98 -8.86 21.68 0.41
C LEU A 98 -8.57 23.06 -0.19
N ASP A 99 -7.65 23.14 -1.15
CA ASP A 99 -7.25 24.39 -1.81
C ASP A 99 -6.74 25.47 -0.83
N ILE A 100 -6.07 25.03 0.25
CA ILE A 100 -5.52 25.91 1.28
C ILE A 100 -4.00 26.03 1.19
N ALA A 101 -3.51 27.26 1.34
CA ALA A 101 -2.08 27.57 1.42
C ALA A 101 -1.49 27.21 2.80
N ASN A 102 -0.15 27.15 2.88
CA ASN A 102 0.58 26.70 4.07
C ASN A 102 0.42 27.60 5.31
N ASP A 103 -0.04 28.82 5.12
CA ASP A 103 -0.23 29.88 6.11
C ASP A 103 -1.70 30.05 6.54
N GLU A 104 -2.63 29.35 5.89
CA GLU A 104 -4.03 29.32 6.29
C GLU A 104 -4.22 28.38 7.50
N HIS A 105 -5.10 28.78 8.42
CA HIS A 105 -5.37 28.05 9.67
C HIS A 105 -4.11 27.64 10.47
N PRO A 106 -3.23 28.60 10.84
CA PRO A 106 -1.91 28.30 11.42
C PRO A 106 -1.97 27.51 12.73
N LEU A 107 -3.01 27.71 13.54
CA LEU A 107 -3.21 26.96 14.79
C LEU A 107 -3.55 25.49 14.53
N LEU A 108 -4.41 25.21 13.55
CA LEU A 108 -4.80 23.84 13.20
C LEU A 108 -3.64 23.10 12.53
N PHE A 109 -2.90 23.75 11.63
CA PHE A 109 -1.70 23.15 11.02
C PHE A 109 -0.63 22.81 12.05
N LYS A 110 -0.40 23.69 13.03
CA LYS A 110 0.55 23.44 14.12
C LYS A 110 0.11 22.25 14.99
N GLU A 111 -1.18 22.11 15.23
CA GLU A 111 -1.71 20.96 15.98
C GLU A 111 -1.57 19.66 15.21
N VAL A 112 -1.89 19.66 13.90
CA VAL A 112 -1.65 18.50 13.02
C VAL A 112 -0.17 18.13 12.98
N GLU A 113 0.73 19.12 12.91
CA GLU A 113 2.19 18.92 12.95
C GLU A 113 2.66 18.22 14.20
N SER A 114 2.16 18.66 15.36
CA SER A 114 2.48 18.02 16.64
C SER A 114 2.02 16.56 16.67
N LEU A 115 0.87 16.24 16.07
CA LEU A 115 0.27 14.91 16.14
C LEU A 115 0.81 13.93 15.09
N ILE A 116 1.07 14.39 13.86
CA ILE A 116 1.70 13.55 12.82
C ILE A 116 3.12 13.15 13.23
N GLY A 117 3.81 13.97 14.02
CA GLY A 117 5.09 13.60 14.63
C GLY A 117 4.99 12.50 15.70
N THR A 118 3.83 12.33 16.35
CA THR A 118 3.64 11.40 17.46
C THR A 118 2.83 10.16 17.11
N VAL A 119 2.10 10.14 15.99
CA VAL A 119 1.20 9.05 15.59
C VAL A 119 1.45 8.63 14.15
N ASN A 120 1.43 7.32 13.90
CA ASN A 120 1.50 6.76 12.55
C ASN A 120 0.09 6.77 11.96
N VAL A 121 -0.09 7.49 10.85
CA VAL A 121 -1.37 7.59 10.13
C VAL A 121 -1.13 7.35 8.64
N ILE A 122 -2.06 6.68 7.98
CA ILE A 122 -1.95 6.37 6.56
C ILE A 122 -2.48 7.56 5.75
N ALA A 123 -1.75 7.94 4.70
CA ALA A 123 -2.14 9.09 3.85
C ALA A 123 -3.55 8.96 3.27
N ALA A 124 -3.97 7.74 2.92
CA ALA A 124 -5.31 7.45 2.40
C ALA A 124 -6.43 7.77 3.39
N GLU A 125 -6.26 7.48 4.68
CA GLU A 125 -7.26 7.78 5.71
C GLU A 125 -7.49 9.28 5.86
N VAL A 126 -6.41 10.07 5.76
CA VAL A 126 -6.48 11.53 5.80
C VAL A 126 -7.11 12.09 4.52
N ALA A 127 -6.71 11.57 3.37
CA ALA A 127 -7.28 11.98 2.08
C ALA A 127 -8.79 11.68 1.99
N GLU A 128 -9.25 10.57 2.57
CA GLU A 128 -10.67 10.23 2.64
C GLU A 128 -11.49 11.31 3.38
N LEU A 129 -10.99 11.81 4.51
CA LEU A 129 -11.63 12.91 5.24
C LEU A 129 -11.68 14.19 4.41
N MET A 130 -10.59 14.52 3.71
CA MET A 130 -10.52 15.69 2.83
C MET A 130 -11.44 15.60 1.63
N LEU A 131 -11.70 14.41 1.11
CA LEU A 131 -12.64 14.18 0.01
C LEU A 131 -14.10 14.34 0.42
N ARG A 132 -14.42 14.17 1.71
CA ARG A 132 -15.80 14.23 2.22
C ARG A 132 -16.35 15.64 2.34
N SER A 133 -15.50 16.63 2.60
CA SER A 133 -15.90 18.02 2.81
C SER A 133 -14.88 18.99 2.25
N LYS A 134 -15.37 20.03 1.56
CA LYS A 134 -14.55 21.15 1.07
C LYS A 134 -14.32 22.24 2.13
N ASP A 135 -15.00 22.17 3.27
CA ASP A 135 -14.78 23.12 4.35
C ASP A 135 -13.48 22.79 5.08
N ALA A 136 -12.45 23.61 4.85
CA ALA A 136 -11.10 23.36 5.36
C ALA A 136 -11.06 23.26 6.88
N GLU A 137 -11.74 24.16 7.59
CA GLU A 137 -11.71 24.19 9.05
C GLU A 137 -12.36 22.95 9.67
N THR A 138 -13.55 22.56 9.22
CA THR A 138 -14.23 21.36 9.71
C THR A 138 -13.40 20.11 9.42
N THR A 139 -12.86 19.99 8.20
CA THR A 139 -12.03 18.84 7.82
C THR A 139 -10.76 18.76 8.65
N LEU A 140 -10.04 19.88 8.87
CA LEU A 140 -8.85 19.93 9.70
C LEU A 140 -9.14 19.51 11.15
N GLN A 141 -10.26 19.97 11.71
CA GLN A 141 -10.71 19.55 13.04
C GLN A 141 -11.04 18.05 13.11
N GLU A 142 -11.65 17.48 12.07
CA GLU A 142 -11.89 16.03 11.99
C GLU A 142 -10.60 15.22 11.92
N ILE A 143 -9.62 15.69 11.14
CA ILE A 143 -8.29 15.07 11.07
C ILE A 143 -7.59 15.12 12.44
N ILE A 144 -7.64 16.25 13.14
CA ILE A 144 -7.09 16.37 14.51
C ILE A 144 -7.77 15.37 15.45
N LYS A 145 -9.10 15.19 15.38
CA LYS A 145 -9.82 14.19 16.18
C LYS A 145 -9.35 12.77 15.86
N LEU A 146 -9.16 12.44 14.58
CA LEU A 146 -8.62 11.14 14.15
C LEU A 146 -7.24 10.90 14.76
N LEU A 147 -6.35 11.88 14.65
CA LEU A 147 -4.98 11.78 15.14
C LEU A 147 -4.90 11.64 16.67
N LYS A 148 -5.68 12.44 17.42
CA LYS A 148 -5.79 12.32 18.89
C LYS A 148 -6.28 10.95 19.32
N LYS A 149 -7.25 10.38 18.61
CA LYS A 149 -7.72 9.01 18.88
C LYS A 149 -6.61 7.98 18.68
N GLY A 150 -5.76 8.17 17.67
CA GLY A 150 -4.58 7.34 17.45
C GLY A 150 -3.52 7.50 18.55
N GLU A 151 -3.35 8.72 19.07
CA GLU A 151 -2.41 9.01 20.16
C GLU A 151 -2.80 8.34 21.48
N ILE A 152 -4.10 8.37 21.84
CA ILE A 152 -4.62 7.72 23.04
C ILE A 152 -4.34 6.22 23.00
N ARG A 153 -4.67 5.55 21.88
CA ARG A 153 -4.42 4.12 21.69
C ARG A 153 -2.94 3.76 21.86
N ARG A 154 -2.05 4.55 21.25
CA ARG A 154 -0.60 4.37 21.38
C ARG A 154 -0.10 4.52 22.82
N ASN A 155 -0.72 5.40 23.61
CA ASN A 155 -0.33 5.61 25.01
C ASN A 155 -0.88 4.52 25.93
N GLU A 156 -2.03 3.93 25.63
CA GLU A 156 -2.57 2.76 26.33
C GLU A 156 -1.63 1.56 26.16
N ASP A 157 -1.14 1.31 24.93
CA ASP A 157 -0.23 0.19 24.63
C ASP A 157 1.15 0.31 25.31
N LYS A 158 1.55 1.52 25.75
CA LYS A 158 2.82 1.75 26.45
C LYS A 158 2.73 1.58 27.97
N ASN A 159 1.52 1.56 28.52
CA ASN A 159 1.26 1.53 29.96
C ASN A 159 0.70 0.18 30.44
N GLY A 160 0.49 -0.78 29.53
CA GLY A 160 0.12 -2.17 29.82
C GLY A 160 1.29 -3.12 29.65
#